data_AF-A0AAU9GEJ9-F1
#
_entry.id   AF-A0AAU9GEJ9-F1
#
_cell.length_a   1.000
_cell.length_b   1.000
_cell.length_c   1.000
_cell.angle_alpha   90.00
_cell.angle_beta   90.00
_cell.angle_gamma   90.00
#
_symmetry.space_group_name_H-M   'P 1'
#
loop_
_entity.id
_entity.type
_entity.pdbx_description
1 polymer ?
#
loop_
_entity_poly.entity_id
_entity_poly.type
_entity_poly.pdbx_seq_one_letter_code
_entity_poly.pdbx_strand_id
1 'polypeptide(L)'
;MNLIKAALLLSAFVALSMAHGTSSESWNSWVDCADVGARAYAKLLRGAIPTLRTLYECIDYEPTHNTESSYLGTLKTLYEFLRRTVYEKQSCLLDPLKGTANVLMPFVDRIDTLNCLA
;
A
#
# COMPACT_ATOMS: atom_id res chain seq x y z
N MET A 1 2.54 23.66 -45.44
CA MET A 1 3.22 22.78 -44.47
C MET A 1 3.86 23.50 -43.28
N ASN A 2 4.30 24.76 -43.41
CA ASN A 2 4.94 25.50 -42.30
C ASN A 2 3.95 26.03 -41.24
N LEU A 3 2.71 26.33 -41.62
CA LEU A 3 1.66 26.76 -40.70
C LEU A 3 1.23 25.68 -39.70
N ILE A 4 1.17 24.42 -40.14
CA ILE A 4 0.84 23.27 -39.26
C ILE A 4 1.98 23.04 -38.26
N LYS A 5 3.24 23.15 -38.72
CA LYS A 5 4.42 23.07 -37.84
C LYS A 5 4.43 24.20 -36.82
N ALA A 6 4.13 25.43 -37.23
CA ALA A 6 4.05 26.58 -36.33
C ALA A 6 2.92 26.42 -35.30
N ALA A 7 1.74 25.94 -35.72
CA ALA A 7 0.61 25.68 -34.83
C ALA A 7 0.93 24.57 -33.80
N LEU A 8 1.60 23.49 -34.22
CA LEU A 8 2.03 22.42 -33.32
C LEU A 8 3.11 22.89 -32.33
N LEU A 9 4.05 23.72 -32.77
CA LEU A 9 5.08 24.29 -31.89
C LEU A 9 4.48 25.26 -30.87
N LEU A 10 3.52 26.09 -31.28
CA LEU A 10 2.79 26.98 -30.36
C LEU A 10 1.94 26.19 -29.37
N SER A 11 1.26 25.14 -29.81
CA SER A 11 0.51 24.22 -28.94
C SER A 11 1.43 23.54 -27.91
N ALA A 12 2.57 23.03 -28.34
CA ALA A 12 3.55 22.41 -27.45
C ALA A 12 4.12 23.44 -26.44
N PHE A 13 4.40 24.67 -26.88
CA PHE A 13 4.91 25.72 -26.02
C PHE A 13 3.89 26.15 -24.94
N VAL A 14 2.61 26.21 -25.30
CA VAL A 14 1.50 26.47 -24.37
C VAL A 14 1.33 25.31 -23.37
N ALA A 15 1.48 24.06 -23.82
CA ALA A 15 1.44 22.91 -22.92
C ALA A 15 2.63 22.91 -21.93
N LEU A 16 3.83 23.27 -22.40
CA LEU A 16 5.04 23.38 -21.57
C LEU A 16 4.95 24.53 -20.57
N SER A 17 4.35 25.66 -20.92
CA SER A 17 4.17 26.79 -20.00
C SER A 17 3.11 26.51 -18.94
N MET A 18 2.03 25.79 -19.28
CA MET A 18 1.06 25.32 -18.29
C MET A 18 1.63 24.25 -17.36
N ALA A 19 2.51 23.36 -17.86
CA ALA A 19 3.23 22.39 -17.04
C ALA A 19 4.22 23.04 -16.06
N HIS A 20 4.77 24.22 -16.40
CA HIS A 20 5.56 25.04 -15.47
C HIS A 20 4.70 25.76 -14.42
N GLY A 21 3.40 25.94 -14.68
CA GLY A 21 2.44 26.55 -13.74
C GLY A 21 1.91 25.59 -12.68
N THR A 22 1.94 24.27 -12.95
CA THR A 22 1.88 23.25 -11.90
C THR A 22 3.25 23.17 -11.25
N SER A 23 3.42 23.87 -10.12
CA SER A 23 4.68 23.98 -9.38
C SER A 23 5.46 22.67 -9.37
N SER A 24 6.69 22.67 -9.89
CA SER A 24 7.61 21.52 -9.80
C SER A 24 7.77 21.01 -8.36
N GLU A 25 7.64 21.91 -7.37
CA GLU A 25 7.62 21.59 -5.95
C GLU A 25 6.48 20.65 -5.53
N SER A 26 5.25 20.84 -6.03
CA SER A 26 4.14 19.96 -5.68
C SER A 26 4.30 18.57 -6.29
N TRP A 27 4.89 18.48 -7.49
CA TRP A 27 5.14 17.21 -8.15
C TRP A 27 6.26 16.43 -7.46
N ASN A 28 7.34 17.11 -7.08
CA ASN A 28 8.44 16.52 -6.32
C ASN A 28 7.97 16.03 -4.94
N SER A 29 7.18 16.85 -4.23
CA SER A 29 6.59 16.47 -2.95
C SER A 29 5.69 15.23 -3.08
N TRP A 30 4.88 15.15 -4.14
CA TRP A 30 4.04 13.98 -4.38
C TRP A 30 4.87 12.71 -4.64
N VAL A 31 5.94 12.82 -5.44
CA VAL A 31 6.85 11.69 -5.70
C VAL A 31 7.54 11.22 -4.43
N ASP A 32 8.00 12.14 -3.58
CA ASP A 32 8.65 11.81 -2.31
C ASP A 32 7.68 11.07 -1.38
N CYS A 33 6.43 11.51 -1.29
CA CYS A 33 5.38 10.83 -0.54
C CYS A 33 5.08 9.43 -1.09
N ALA A 34 5.03 9.29 -2.42
CA ALA A 34 4.81 8.01 -3.07
C ALA A 34 5.98 7.03 -2.83
N ASP A 35 7.24 7.50 -2.86
CA ASP A 35 8.42 6.69 -2.55
C ASP A 35 8.40 6.18 -1.10
N VAL A 36 8.05 7.04 -0.15
CA VAL A 36 7.92 6.66 1.27
C VAL A 36 6.83 5.60 1.45
N GLY A 37 5.65 5.80 0.84
CA GLY A 37 4.56 4.83 0.87
C GLY A 37 4.94 3.49 0.23
N ALA A 38 5.60 3.52 -0.93
CA ALA A 38 6.06 2.31 -1.62
C ALA A 38 7.09 1.54 -0.77
N ARG A 39 8.02 2.23 -0.11
CA ARG A 39 8.99 1.59 0.81
C ARG A 39 8.32 1.00 2.04
N ALA A 40 7.33 1.69 2.61
CA ALA A 40 6.55 1.19 3.74
C ALA A 40 5.83 -0.11 3.37
N TYR A 41 5.11 -0.09 2.25
CA TYR A 41 4.42 -1.26 1.71
C TYR A 41 5.37 -2.42 1.43
N ALA A 42 6.50 -2.14 0.78
CA ALA A 42 7.50 -3.16 0.48
C ALA A 42 8.15 -3.77 1.74
N LYS A 43 8.28 -3.02 2.85
CA LYS A 43 8.73 -3.58 4.13
C LYS A 43 7.65 -4.46 4.76
N LEU A 44 6.39 -4.02 4.75
CA LEU A 44 5.27 -4.83 5.25
C LEU A 44 5.14 -6.15 4.51
N LEU A 45 5.20 -6.14 3.18
CA LEU A 45 5.12 -7.36 2.37
C LEU A 45 6.24 -8.35 2.70
N ARG A 46 7.47 -7.87 2.93
CA ARG A 46 8.59 -8.74 3.34
C ARG A 46 8.34 -9.39 4.70
N GLY A 47 7.68 -8.68 5.62
CA GLY A 47 7.30 -9.20 6.93
C GLY A 47 6.02 -10.03 6.94
N ALA A 48 5.19 -9.97 5.89
CA ALA A 48 3.85 -10.57 5.90
C ALA A 48 3.88 -12.09 5.99
N ILE A 49 4.72 -12.77 5.19
CA ILE A 49 4.78 -14.24 5.17
C ILE A 49 5.13 -14.85 6.55
N PRO A 50 6.24 -14.45 7.21
CA PRO A 50 6.57 -15.03 8.52
C PRO A 50 5.52 -14.67 9.58
N THR A 51 4.98 -13.45 9.54
CA THR A 51 3.93 -13.00 10.47
C THR A 51 2.65 -13.82 10.30
N LEU A 52 2.22 -14.08 9.06
CA LEU A 52 1.07 -14.93 8.78
C LEU A 52 1.31 -16.36 9.25
N ARG A 53 2.51 -16.91 9.05
CA ARG A 53 2.85 -18.25 9.55
C ARG A 53 2.68 -18.34 11.06
N THR A 54 3.29 -17.41 11.81
CA THR A 54 3.15 -17.39 13.28
C THR A 54 1.71 -17.19 13.72
N LEU A 55 0.94 -16.42 12.95
CA LEU A 55 -0.49 -16.20 13.23
C LEU A 55 -1.28 -17.49 13.02
N TYR A 56 -1.09 -18.19 11.90
CA TYR A 56 -1.73 -19.48 11.60
C TYR A 56 -1.44 -20.53 12.67
N GLU A 57 -0.17 -20.63 13.11
CA GLU A 57 0.25 -21.52 14.19
C GLU A 57 -0.43 -21.16 15.52
N CYS A 58 -0.54 -19.87 15.85
CA CYS A 58 -1.16 -19.41 17.10
C CYS A 58 -2.66 -19.66 17.17
N ILE A 59 -3.38 -19.49 16.05
CA ILE A 59 -4.84 -19.69 15.99
C ILE A 59 -5.24 -21.14 15.71
N ASP A 60 -4.26 -22.04 15.53
CA ASP A 60 -4.47 -23.45 15.19
C ASP A 60 -5.44 -23.62 13.99
N TYR A 61 -5.16 -22.85 12.92
CA TYR A 61 -6.01 -22.84 11.73
C TYR A 61 -5.37 -23.64 10.61
N GLU A 62 -6.04 -24.72 10.23
CA GLU A 62 -5.71 -25.53 9.08
C GLU A 62 -6.65 -25.17 7.92
N PRO A 63 -6.14 -24.53 6.85
CA PRO A 63 -6.97 -24.14 5.72
C PRO A 63 -7.52 -25.38 5.02
N THR A 64 -8.84 -25.46 4.86
CA THR A 64 -9.46 -26.51 4.04
C THR A 64 -9.09 -26.29 2.59
N HIS A 65 -8.20 -27.13 2.04
CA HIS A 65 -7.87 -27.17 0.62
C HIS A 65 -9.04 -27.77 -0.18
N ASN A 66 -10.12 -27.00 -0.32
CA ASN A 66 -11.17 -27.37 -1.27
C ASN A 66 -10.62 -27.13 -2.69
N THR A 67 -10.49 -28.21 -3.45
CA THR A 67 -9.94 -28.24 -4.81
C THR A 67 -10.80 -27.50 -5.85
N GLU A 68 -12.05 -27.17 -5.51
CA GLU A 68 -12.89 -26.26 -6.28
C GLU A 68 -12.73 -24.83 -5.74
N SER A 69 -11.84 -24.04 -6.35
CA SER A 69 -11.64 -22.64 -5.99
C SER A 69 -12.84 -21.79 -6.43
N SER A 70 -13.94 -21.86 -5.69
CA SER A 70 -15.03 -20.89 -5.84
C SER A 70 -14.69 -19.61 -5.07
N TYR A 71 -15.05 -18.45 -5.64
CA TYR A 71 -14.91 -17.15 -4.98
C TYR A 71 -15.57 -17.16 -3.58
N LEU A 72 -16.74 -17.78 -3.47
CA LEU A 72 -17.47 -17.94 -2.21
C LEU A 72 -16.72 -18.83 -1.21
N GLY A 73 -16.06 -19.90 -1.68
CA GLY A 73 -15.21 -20.74 -0.83
C GLY A 73 -14.05 -19.96 -0.23
N THR A 74 -13.38 -19.13 -1.05
CA THR A 74 -12.27 -18.27 -0.58
C THR A 74 -12.76 -17.25 0.46
N LEU A 75 -13.91 -16.62 0.21
CA LEU A 75 -14.50 -15.67 1.15
C LEU A 75 -14.88 -16.33 2.47
N LYS A 76 -15.42 -17.55 2.43
CA LYS A 76 -15.75 -18.34 3.62
C LYS A 76 -14.50 -18.69 4.43
N THR A 77 -13.43 -19.14 3.76
CA THR A 77 -12.13 -19.41 4.39
C THR A 77 -11.58 -18.17 5.09
N LEU A 78 -11.61 -17.02 4.40
CA LEU A 78 -11.16 -15.75 4.97
C LEU A 78 -12.01 -15.32 6.17
N TYR A 79 -13.34 -15.49 6.09
CA TYR A 79 -14.25 -15.20 7.19
C TYR A 79 -13.97 -16.06 8.42
N GLU A 80 -13.81 -17.39 8.25
CA GLU A 80 -13.49 -18.30 9.37
C GLU A 80 -12.13 -17.95 10.00
N PHE A 81 -11.13 -17.64 9.17
CA PHE A 81 -9.83 -17.17 9.65
C PHE A 81 -9.97 -15.91 10.49
N LEU A 82 -10.65 -14.88 9.97
CA LEU A 82 -10.87 -13.61 10.68
C LEU A 82 -11.68 -13.83 11.96
N ARG A 83 -12.70 -14.67 11.91
CA ARG A 83 -13.55 -14.99 13.07
C ARG A 83 -12.74 -15.58 14.21
N ARG A 84 -11.94 -16.62 13.93
CA ARG A 84 -11.07 -17.23 14.95
C ARG A 84 -10.04 -16.24 15.46
N THR A 85 -9.42 -15.49 14.56
CA THR A 85 -8.34 -14.55 14.89
C THR A 85 -8.84 -13.39 15.76
N VAL A 86 -9.98 -12.79 15.42
CA VAL A 86 -10.49 -11.58 16.09
C VAL A 86 -11.32 -11.91 17.33
N TYR A 87 -12.16 -12.94 17.29
CA TYR A 87 -13.10 -13.23 18.39
C TYR A 87 -12.58 -14.29 19.36
N GLU A 88 -11.96 -15.36 18.86
CA GLU A 88 -11.59 -16.52 19.69
C GLU A 88 -10.15 -16.44 20.23
N LYS A 89 -9.22 -15.92 19.41
CA LYS A 89 -7.77 -15.95 19.66
C LYS A 89 -7.15 -14.56 19.50
N GLN A 90 -7.81 -13.54 20.04
CA GLN A 90 -7.42 -12.13 19.93
C GLN A 90 -5.97 -11.86 20.39
N SER A 91 -5.48 -12.61 21.37
CA SER A 91 -4.09 -12.54 21.84
C SER A 91 -3.07 -12.80 20.73
N CYS A 92 -3.41 -13.65 19.75
CA CYS A 92 -2.55 -13.96 18.61
C CYS A 92 -2.35 -12.77 17.66
N LEU A 93 -3.21 -11.74 17.70
CA LEU A 93 -3.07 -10.52 16.89
C LEU A 93 -2.08 -9.53 17.48
N LEU A 94 -1.79 -9.60 18.78
CA LEU A 94 -1.03 -8.56 19.46
C LEU A 94 0.39 -8.43 18.91
N ASP A 95 1.08 -9.55 18.70
CA ASP A 95 2.46 -9.54 18.19
C ASP A 95 2.55 -9.12 16.72
N PRO A 96 1.72 -9.66 15.79
CA PRO A 96 1.60 -9.14 14.43
C PRO A 96 1.31 -7.63 14.38
N LEU A 97 0.42 -7.14 15.24
CA LEU A 97 0.02 -5.73 15.27
C LEU A 97 1.15 -4.83 15.78
N LYS A 98 1.82 -5.23 16.87
CA LYS A 98 3.02 -4.54 17.38
C LYS A 98 4.14 -4.55 16.34
N GLY A 99 4.38 -5.68 15.68
CA GLY A 99 5.37 -5.80 14.62
C GLY A 99 5.07 -4.86 13.46
N THR A 100 3.81 -4.80 13.02
CA THR A 100 3.35 -3.89 11.97
C THR A 100 3.54 -2.43 12.38
N ALA A 101 3.17 -2.06 13.61
CA ALA A 101 3.36 -0.71 14.14
C ALA A 101 4.84 -0.31 14.17
N ASN A 102 5.72 -1.20 14.67
CA ASN A 102 7.16 -0.96 14.72
C ASN A 102 7.78 -0.80 13.32
N VAL A 103 7.28 -1.55 12.32
CA VAL A 103 7.72 -1.41 10.93
C VAL A 103 7.26 -0.09 10.32
N LEU A 104 6.03 0.35 10.64
CA LEU A 104 5.42 1.55 10.05
C LEU A 104 5.84 2.86 10.71
N MET A 105 6.15 2.85 12.02
CA MET A 105 6.51 4.04 12.80
C MET A 105 7.51 4.98 12.09
N PRO A 106 8.67 4.52 11.56
CA PRO A 106 9.60 5.41 10.88
C PRO A 106 9.05 6.02 9.58
N PHE A 107 8.06 5.37 8.94
CA PHE A 107 7.41 5.92 7.75
C PHE A 107 6.35 6.94 8.10
N VAL A 108 5.65 6.78 9.23
CA VAL A 108 4.70 7.78 9.74
C VAL A 108 5.42 9.09 10.01
N ASP A 109 6.54 9.04 10.74
CA ASP A 109 7.36 10.23 11.02
C ASP A 109 7.82 10.91 9.72
N ARG A 110 8.16 10.12 8.71
CA ARG A 110 8.61 10.63 7.41
C ARG A 110 7.47 11.25 6.60
N ILE A 111 6.27 10.66 6.64
CA ILE A 111 5.05 11.18 6.00
C ILE A 111 4.66 12.53 6.61
N ASP A 112 4.75 12.64 7.94
CA ASP A 112 4.47 13.88 8.67
C ASP A 112 5.50 14.97 8.35
N THR A 113 6.79 14.63 8.39
CA THR A 113 7.89 15.55 8.03
C THR A 113 7.75 16.09 6.60
N LEU A 114 7.25 15.27 5.67
CA LEU A 114 7.04 15.64 4.27
C LEU A 114 5.66 16.28 4.02
N ASN A 115 4.82 16.45 5.04
CA ASN A 115 3.45 16.96 4.93
C ASN A 115 2.60 16.23 3.87
N CYS A 116 2.78 14.91 3.75
CA CYS A 116 2.13 14.11 2.71
C CYS A 116 0.61 13.98 2.85
N LEU A 117 0.05 14.39 3.99
CA LEU A 117 -1.38 14.28 4.33
C LEU A 117 -2.05 15.65 4.55
N ALA A 118 -1.35 16.75 4.27
CA ALA A 118 -1.82 18.12 4.45
C ALA A 118 -2.63 18.62 3.24
#